data_AF-A0A940VF07-F1
#
_entry.id   AF-A0A940VF07-F1
#
_cell.length_a   1.000
_cell.length_b   1.000
_cell.length_c   1.000
_cell.angle_alpha   90.00
_cell.angle_beta   90.00
_cell.angle_gamma   90.00
#
_symmetry.space_group_name_H-M   'P 1'
#
loop_
_entity.id
_entity.type
_entity.pdbx_description
1 polymer ?
#
loop_
_entity_poly.entity_id
_entity_poly.type
_entity_poly.pdbx_seq_one_letter_code
_entity_poly.pdbx_strand_id
1 'polypeptide(L)'
;MPTRWWRSPVLVYPLLLAFVWTALELWRLPEAWAQEPPPRPGKRTAVRGDDFTRLLKELHRLTKAAVDAQAPGGDLTSAMAAVRQARQALHEADRKVRDQFAATEQKLRQANLPAEIFERHTEAVRSYDAKHQELDAELTEAEDAHGRISDPWNFQDRAPDQTRLRHHLRKAGELLDKYAPKPTHRPLDPHKLPSRPAEPRWKAPQTSTRILPTYARPGSPWLAAQDELDPAYVTHVAATGDALVAQVLPKTSGLSAMPTAADLAPTEDVQITQEIRDLAVELNNDPVKIYEYVRNTIDFEPTWGSIKGSVLTLWEKSGNAFDTASLLIALCRAANIPARYVLGTIQVPAAQAQNWVGGVATAQIAATILASGGVPTAYNATHVTLEHVWVEAYVPFAHYRGIPLGQTGKTWIPLDPSFKQYTYTQGLDVPAIVGFDVEAFLQQAQAGATIDPATGSATNLNQAFIESETTRLRQLLQTHVETTLPNASIADITGGRTITKISLGLLPTSLPYRAV
;
A
#
# COMPACT_ATOMS: atom_id res chain seq x y z
N MET A 1 -1.65 -31.25 -16.66
CA MET A 1 -2.72 -31.07 -15.64
C MET A 1 -2.43 -29.78 -14.90
N PRO A 2 -3.25 -28.72 -15.01
CA PRO A 2 -2.98 -27.47 -14.32
C PRO A 2 -3.38 -27.62 -12.84
N THR A 3 -2.40 -27.48 -11.97
CA THR A 3 -2.56 -27.42 -10.51
C THR A 3 -3.43 -26.20 -10.17
N ARG A 4 -4.58 -26.47 -9.55
CA ARG A 4 -5.55 -25.47 -9.08
C ARG A 4 -4.89 -24.56 -8.04
N TRP A 5 -4.60 -23.30 -8.39
CA TRP A 5 -3.88 -22.32 -7.55
C TRP A 5 -4.60 -21.95 -6.24
N TRP A 6 -5.91 -22.19 -6.15
CA TRP A 6 -6.72 -22.01 -4.94
C TRP A 6 -6.53 -23.10 -3.87
N ARG A 7 -5.67 -24.12 -4.12
CA ARG A 7 -5.33 -25.16 -3.14
C ARG A 7 -4.14 -24.80 -2.23
N SER A 8 -3.53 -23.62 -2.38
CA SER A 8 -2.45 -23.21 -1.48
C SER A 8 -3.00 -22.58 -0.19
N PRO A 9 -2.86 -23.22 0.99
CA PRO A 9 -3.36 -22.68 2.26
C PRO A 9 -2.71 -21.34 2.63
N VAL A 10 -1.55 -21.02 2.05
CA VAL A 10 -0.77 -19.79 2.29
C VAL A 10 -1.42 -18.51 1.75
N LEU A 11 -2.28 -18.60 0.73
CA LEU A 11 -2.96 -17.44 0.14
C LEU A 11 -4.41 -17.29 0.59
N VAL A 12 -5.03 -18.39 1.01
CA VAL A 12 -6.44 -18.46 1.37
C VAL A 12 -6.67 -17.91 2.78
N TYR A 13 -5.77 -18.17 3.72
CA TYR A 13 -5.83 -17.67 5.09
C TYR A 13 -5.83 -16.14 5.25
N PRO A 14 -4.93 -15.36 4.61
CA PRO A 14 -4.93 -13.89 4.75
C PRO A 14 -6.11 -13.21 4.04
N LEU A 15 -6.57 -13.75 2.91
CA LEU A 15 -7.77 -13.28 2.20
C LEU A 15 -9.04 -13.56 3.01
N LEU A 16 -9.09 -14.71 3.69
CA LEU A 16 -10.16 -15.03 4.64
C LEU A 16 -10.09 -14.18 5.90
N LEU A 17 -8.92 -13.93 6.48
CA LEU A 17 -8.77 -13.01 7.60
C LEU A 17 -9.22 -11.60 7.21
N ALA A 18 -8.90 -11.12 6.00
CA ALA A 18 -9.41 -9.85 5.49
C ALA A 18 -10.93 -9.87 5.23
N PHE A 19 -11.48 -10.97 4.74
CA PHE A 19 -12.93 -11.14 4.52
C PHE A 19 -13.69 -11.26 5.85
N VAL A 20 -13.16 -12.00 6.82
CA VAL A 20 -13.64 -12.10 8.21
C VAL A 20 -13.57 -10.73 8.88
N TRP A 21 -12.47 -10.00 8.75
CA TRP A 21 -12.31 -8.65 9.31
C TRP A 21 -13.29 -7.62 8.72
N THR A 22 -13.52 -7.66 7.40
CA THR A 22 -14.39 -6.70 6.69
C THR A 22 -15.87 -7.10 6.69
N ALA A 23 -16.20 -8.39 6.59
CA ALA A 23 -17.58 -8.90 6.55
C ALA A 23 -18.19 -9.11 7.94
N LEU A 24 -17.38 -9.42 8.96
CA LEU A 24 -17.86 -9.50 10.36
C LEU A 24 -17.84 -8.16 11.07
N GLU A 25 -17.32 -7.11 10.41
CA GLU A 25 -17.20 -5.76 11.00
C GLU A 25 -16.61 -5.82 12.41
N LEU A 26 -15.53 -6.57 12.62
CA LEU A 26 -14.93 -6.79 13.94
C LEU A 26 -14.55 -5.49 14.67
N TRP A 27 -14.30 -4.42 13.91
CA TRP A 27 -14.09 -3.05 14.40
C TRP A 27 -15.36 -2.38 14.97
N ARG A 28 -16.55 -2.95 14.76
CA ARG A 28 -17.85 -2.51 15.27
C ARG A 28 -18.36 -3.28 16.48
N LEU A 29 -17.70 -4.37 16.88
CA LEU A 29 -18.00 -5.02 18.17
C LEU A 29 -17.92 -4.06 19.38
N PRO A 30 -17.17 -2.93 19.36
CA PRO A 30 -17.24 -1.91 20.41
C PRO A 30 -18.45 -0.95 20.31
N GLU A 31 -19.23 -0.96 19.21
CA GLU A 31 -20.24 0.08 18.90
C GLU A 31 -21.58 -0.09 19.64
N ALA A 32 -21.70 -0.98 20.62
CA ALA A 32 -22.90 -1.00 21.47
C ALA A 32 -23.05 0.28 22.34
N TRP A 33 -22.05 1.17 22.39
CA TRP A 33 -22.00 2.33 23.30
C TRP A 33 -21.63 3.68 22.64
N ALA A 34 -21.87 3.86 21.34
CA ALA A 34 -21.73 5.17 20.69
C ALA A 34 -22.86 5.44 19.69
N GLN A 35 -23.45 6.63 19.77
CA GLN A 35 -24.60 7.07 18.95
C GLN A 35 -24.34 6.89 17.44
N GLU A 36 -25.40 6.49 16.73
CA GLU A 36 -25.37 6.21 15.28
C GLU A 36 -24.69 7.34 14.48
N PRO A 37 -23.70 7.03 13.62
CA PRO A 37 -23.25 7.98 12.62
C PRO A 37 -24.36 8.23 11.59
N PRO A 38 -24.45 9.44 11.02
CA PRO A 38 -25.51 9.80 10.08
C PRO A 38 -25.55 8.86 8.87
N PRO A 39 -26.73 8.66 8.27
CA PRO A 39 -26.91 7.71 7.18
C PRO A 39 -25.93 8.03 6.04
N ARG A 40 -25.23 6.98 5.58
CA ARG A 40 -24.39 7.07 4.38
C ARG A 40 -25.27 7.66 3.25
N PRO A 41 -24.79 8.65 2.48
CA PRO A 41 -25.52 9.13 1.33
C PRO A 41 -25.86 7.91 0.47
N GLY A 42 -27.16 7.74 0.18
CA GLY A 42 -27.67 6.59 -0.55
C GLY A 42 -26.79 6.34 -1.76
N LYS A 43 -26.45 5.05 -2.00
CA LYS A 43 -25.71 4.65 -3.19
C LYS A 43 -26.27 5.46 -4.36
N ARG A 44 -25.46 6.34 -4.95
CA ARG A 44 -25.75 6.91 -6.25
C ARG A 44 -26.11 5.72 -7.10
N THR A 45 -27.37 5.58 -7.46
CA THR A 45 -27.80 4.72 -8.54
C THR A 45 -27.10 5.26 -9.76
N ALA A 46 -25.90 4.73 -10.00
CA ALA A 46 -25.16 4.92 -11.21
C ALA A 46 -25.95 4.17 -12.29
N VAL A 47 -27.05 4.76 -12.75
CA VAL A 47 -27.58 4.50 -14.09
C VAL A 47 -26.61 5.22 -15.03
N ARG A 48 -25.39 4.65 -15.15
CA ARG A 48 -24.21 5.33 -15.69
C ARG A 48 -23.89 4.70 -17.03
N GLY A 49 -24.31 5.31 -18.14
CA GLY A 49 -23.75 5.07 -19.48
C GLY A 49 -23.81 3.65 -20.08
N ASP A 50 -24.30 2.64 -19.36
CA ASP A 50 -24.27 1.24 -19.77
C ASP A 50 -25.19 0.96 -20.95
N ASP A 51 -26.39 1.56 -20.97
CA ASP A 51 -27.36 1.37 -22.05
C ASP A 51 -26.88 1.98 -23.38
N PHE A 52 -26.36 3.21 -23.37
CA PHE A 52 -25.83 3.87 -24.56
C PHE A 52 -24.60 3.14 -25.11
N THR A 53 -23.68 2.75 -24.23
CA THR A 53 -22.47 1.99 -24.62
C THR A 53 -22.82 0.60 -25.16
N ARG A 54 -23.82 -0.07 -24.56
CA ARG A 54 -24.34 -1.35 -25.06
C ARG A 54 -24.95 -1.19 -26.44
N LEU A 55 -25.73 -0.13 -26.68
CA LEU A 55 -26.32 0.15 -27.98
C LEU A 55 -25.26 0.42 -29.05
N LEU A 56 -24.19 1.17 -28.75
CA LEU A 56 -23.08 1.37 -29.69
C LEU A 56 -22.39 0.05 -30.08
N LYS A 57 -22.20 -0.86 -29.11
CA LYS A 57 -21.62 -2.20 -29.38
C LYS A 57 -22.54 -3.06 -30.22
N GLU A 58 -23.84 -3.05 -29.91
CA GLU A 58 -24.83 -3.80 -30.69
C GLU A 58 -24.91 -3.27 -32.11
N LEU A 59 -24.93 -1.95 -32.29
CA LEU A 59 -24.89 -1.32 -33.60
C LEU A 59 -23.62 -1.72 -34.38
N HIS A 60 -22.44 -1.78 -33.74
CA HIS A 60 -21.20 -2.23 -34.38
C HIS A 60 -21.27 -3.70 -34.83
N ARG A 61 -21.88 -4.56 -34.01
CA ARG A 61 -22.12 -5.96 -34.38
C ARG A 61 -23.07 -6.07 -35.57
N LEU A 62 -24.13 -5.26 -35.59
CA LEU A 62 -25.15 -5.26 -36.63
C LEU A 62 -24.65 -4.67 -37.95
N THR A 63 -23.85 -3.61 -37.94
CA THR A 63 -23.26 -3.06 -39.18
C THR A 63 -22.32 -4.07 -39.83
N LYS A 64 -21.54 -4.80 -39.04
CA LYS A 64 -20.70 -5.90 -39.54
C LYS A 64 -21.55 -7.04 -40.12
N ALA A 65 -22.58 -7.48 -39.40
CA ALA A 65 -23.49 -8.50 -39.88
C ALA A 65 -24.20 -8.09 -41.18
N ALA A 66 -24.57 -6.82 -41.33
CA ALA A 66 -25.19 -6.28 -42.55
C ALA A 66 -24.21 -6.22 -43.73
N VAL A 67 -22.91 -5.98 -43.49
CA VAL A 67 -21.88 -6.10 -44.54
C VAL A 67 -21.75 -7.55 -45.00
N ASP A 68 -21.72 -8.51 -44.06
CA ASP A 68 -21.60 -9.94 -44.36
C ASP A 68 -22.86 -10.47 -45.09
N ALA A 69 -24.05 -9.96 -44.75
CA ALA A 69 -25.32 -10.32 -45.37
C ALA A 69 -25.46 -9.88 -46.84
N GLN A 70 -24.53 -9.06 -47.37
CA GLN A 70 -24.48 -8.76 -48.80
C GLN A 70 -23.88 -9.89 -49.64
N ALA A 71 -23.33 -10.93 -49.03
CA ALA A 71 -22.86 -12.11 -49.75
C ALA A 71 -24.04 -12.92 -50.35
N PRO A 72 -23.82 -13.70 -51.44
CA PRO A 72 -24.86 -14.54 -52.02
C PRO A 72 -25.47 -15.50 -50.96
N GLY A 73 -26.80 -15.45 -50.80
CA GLY A 73 -27.53 -16.25 -49.81
C GLY A 73 -27.71 -15.59 -48.43
N GLY A 74 -27.21 -14.38 -48.22
CA GLY A 74 -27.44 -13.60 -46.99
C GLY A 74 -28.81 -12.90 -46.95
N ASP A 75 -29.36 -12.72 -45.76
CA ASP A 75 -30.61 -11.98 -45.52
C ASP A 75 -30.32 -10.51 -45.20
N LEU A 76 -30.07 -9.72 -46.24
CA LEU A 76 -29.77 -8.29 -46.11
C LEU A 76 -30.94 -7.48 -45.56
N THR A 77 -32.18 -7.86 -45.89
CA THR A 77 -33.39 -7.14 -45.47
C THR A 77 -33.56 -7.19 -43.96
N SER A 78 -33.45 -8.39 -43.36
CA SER A 78 -33.52 -8.53 -41.90
C SER A 78 -32.35 -7.86 -41.19
N ALA A 79 -31.13 -7.95 -41.75
CA ALA A 79 -29.96 -7.30 -41.17
C ALA A 79 -30.10 -5.76 -41.14
N MET A 80 -30.58 -5.15 -42.22
CA MET A 80 -30.82 -3.71 -42.27
C MET A 80 -31.99 -3.25 -41.41
N ALA A 81 -33.03 -4.08 -41.25
CA ALA A 81 -34.11 -3.81 -40.29
C ALA A 81 -33.59 -3.74 -38.85
N ALA A 82 -32.69 -4.65 -38.47
CA ALA A 82 -32.05 -4.64 -37.15
C ALA A 82 -31.15 -3.40 -36.95
N VAL A 83 -30.36 -3.01 -37.97
CA VAL A 83 -29.56 -1.78 -37.94
C VAL A 83 -30.45 -0.54 -37.72
N ARG A 84 -31.56 -0.44 -38.45
CA ARG A 84 -32.53 0.67 -38.29
C ARG A 84 -33.14 0.71 -36.89
N GLN A 85 -33.53 -0.44 -36.35
CA GLN A 85 -34.08 -0.51 -34.98
C GLN A 85 -33.04 -0.10 -33.93
N ALA A 86 -31.78 -0.53 -34.07
CA ALA A 86 -30.70 -0.13 -33.17
C ALA A 86 -30.39 1.36 -33.28
N ARG A 87 -30.43 1.94 -34.48
CA ARG A 87 -30.28 3.39 -34.70
C ARG A 87 -31.38 4.20 -34.01
N GLN A 88 -32.64 3.76 -34.11
CA GLN A 88 -33.75 4.41 -33.40
C GLN A 88 -33.55 4.38 -31.88
N ALA A 89 -33.18 3.23 -31.31
CA ALA A 89 -32.88 3.13 -29.89
C ALA A 89 -31.69 4.01 -29.47
N LEU A 90 -30.68 4.18 -30.34
CA LEU A 90 -29.55 5.06 -30.11
C LEU A 90 -29.97 6.53 -30.04
N HIS A 91 -30.89 7.00 -30.90
CA HIS A 91 -31.42 8.36 -30.82
C HIS A 91 -32.17 8.64 -29.51
N GLU A 92 -32.93 7.66 -29.00
CA GLU A 92 -33.59 7.80 -27.71
C GLU A 92 -32.60 7.90 -26.56
N ALA A 93 -31.53 7.12 -26.61
CA ALA A 93 -30.46 7.17 -25.64
C ALA A 93 -29.63 8.47 -25.75
N ASP A 94 -29.39 8.97 -26.96
CA ASP A 94 -28.73 10.26 -27.23
C ASP A 94 -29.46 11.43 -26.58
N ARG A 95 -30.80 11.49 -26.66
CA ARG A 95 -31.60 12.52 -25.96
C ARG A 95 -31.28 12.56 -24.46
N LYS A 96 -31.17 11.40 -23.81
CA LYS A 96 -30.82 11.31 -22.38
C LYS A 96 -29.39 11.78 -22.11
N VAL A 97 -28.44 11.51 -23.01
CA VAL A 97 -27.06 12.00 -22.89
C VAL A 97 -27.01 13.53 -23.01
N ARG A 98 -27.78 14.11 -23.94
CA ARG A 98 -27.90 15.56 -24.10
C ARG A 98 -28.51 16.24 -22.88
N ASP A 99 -29.55 15.65 -22.28
CA ASP A 99 -30.14 16.14 -21.03
C ASP A 99 -29.09 16.16 -19.89
N GLN A 100 -28.21 15.16 -19.84
CA GLN A 100 -27.11 15.11 -18.87
C GLN A 100 -26.04 16.16 -19.12
N PHE A 101 -25.71 16.45 -20.38
CA PHE A 101 -24.82 17.56 -20.72
C PHE A 101 -25.41 18.89 -20.27
N ALA A 102 -26.69 19.15 -20.57
CA ALA A 102 -27.38 20.37 -20.14
C ALA A 102 -27.43 20.51 -18.61
N ALA A 103 -27.74 19.42 -17.89
CA ALA A 103 -27.72 19.41 -16.43
C ALA A 103 -26.32 19.64 -15.85
N THR A 104 -25.28 19.18 -16.55
CA THR A 104 -23.88 19.42 -16.16
C THR A 104 -23.52 20.89 -16.40
N GLU A 105 -23.90 21.46 -17.53
CA GLU A 105 -23.68 22.87 -17.85
C GLU A 105 -24.30 23.79 -16.78
N GLN A 106 -25.55 23.51 -16.37
CA GLN A 106 -26.23 24.25 -15.29
C GLN A 106 -25.45 24.20 -13.97
N LYS A 107 -24.92 23.02 -13.60
CA LYS A 107 -24.10 22.87 -12.39
C LYS A 107 -22.78 23.64 -12.48
N LEU A 108 -22.12 23.62 -13.64
CA LEU A 108 -20.90 24.38 -13.86
C LEU A 108 -21.17 25.88 -13.69
N ARG A 109 -22.27 26.40 -14.27
CA ARG A 109 -22.70 27.80 -14.15
C ARG A 109 -22.97 28.20 -12.69
N GLN A 110 -23.59 27.33 -11.90
CA GLN A 110 -23.87 27.59 -10.49
C GLN A 110 -22.62 27.56 -9.59
N ALA A 111 -21.60 26.78 -9.97
CA ALA A 111 -20.40 26.57 -9.16
C ALA A 111 -19.32 27.66 -9.32
N ASN A 112 -19.56 28.70 -10.12
CA ASN A 112 -18.65 29.83 -10.36
C ASN A 112 -17.20 29.39 -10.67
N LEU A 113 -17.05 28.39 -11.54
CA LEU A 113 -15.76 27.79 -11.90
C LEU A 113 -14.96 28.63 -12.91
N PRO A 114 -13.64 28.42 -13.03
CA PRO A 114 -12.82 29.10 -14.05
C PRO A 114 -13.33 28.87 -15.48
N ALA A 115 -13.12 29.86 -16.36
CA ALA A 115 -13.57 29.82 -17.76
C ALA A 115 -13.07 28.60 -18.55
N GLU A 116 -11.86 28.13 -18.26
CA GLU A 116 -11.26 26.94 -18.88
C GLU A 116 -12.15 25.68 -18.71
N ILE A 117 -12.84 25.55 -17.57
CA ILE A 117 -13.71 24.39 -17.32
C ILE A 117 -14.97 24.44 -18.20
N PHE A 118 -15.52 25.64 -18.43
CA PHE A 118 -16.63 25.83 -19.35
C PHE A 118 -16.23 25.58 -20.80
N GLU A 119 -15.05 26.03 -21.21
CA GLU A 119 -14.52 25.77 -22.55
C GLU A 119 -14.34 24.27 -22.79
N ARG A 120 -13.75 23.55 -21.83
CA ARG A 120 -13.58 22.09 -21.91
C ARG A 120 -14.92 21.35 -21.99
N HIS A 121 -15.92 21.80 -21.24
CA HIS A 121 -17.27 21.24 -21.32
C HIS A 121 -17.90 21.49 -22.70
N THR A 122 -17.84 22.73 -23.18
CA THR A 122 -18.38 23.13 -24.48
C THR A 122 -17.70 22.36 -25.63
N GLU A 123 -16.39 22.18 -25.56
CA GLU A 123 -15.63 21.38 -26.52
C GLU A 123 -16.02 19.90 -26.47
N ALA A 124 -16.24 19.35 -25.28
CA ALA A 124 -16.70 17.97 -25.13
C ALA A 124 -18.10 17.75 -25.76
N VAL A 125 -19.03 18.67 -25.55
CA VAL A 125 -20.37 18.63 -26.17
C VAL A 125 -20.27 18.75 -27.69
N ARG A 126 -19.51 19.73 -28.20
CA ARG A 126 -19.27 19.88 -29.66
C ARG A 126 -18.65 18.63 -30.28
N SER A 127 -17.65 18.05 -29.61
CA SER A 127 -17.00 16.83 -30.07
C SER A 127 -17.95 15.63 -30.09
N TYR A 128 -18.82 15.53 -29.08
CA TYR A 128 -19.86 14.50 -29.03
C TYR A 128 -20.87 14.66 -30.17
N ASP A 129 -21.38 15.87 -30.38
CA ASP A 129 -22.36 16.19 -31.42
C ASP A 129 -21.84 15.88 -32.81
N ALA A 130 -20.61 16.31 -33.12
CA ALA A 130 -19.98 16.04 -34.41
C ALA A 130 -19.86 14.53 -34.69
N LYS A 131 -19.45 13.74 -33.69
CA LYS A 131 -19.30 12.28 -33.83
C LYS A 131 -20.64 11.58 -33.99
N HIS A 132 -21.65 11.99 -33.21
CA HIS A 132 -22.99 11.42 -33.33
C HIS A 132 -23.60 11.73 -34.69
N GLN A 133 -23.45 12.97 -35.18
CA GLN A 133 -23.93 13.38 -36.50
C GLN A 133 -23.21 12.64 -37.63
N GLU A 134 -21.89 12.46 -37.54
CA GLU A 134 -21.12 11.70 -38.53
C GLU A 134 -21.60 10.24 -38.61
N LEU A 135 -21.78 9.58 -37.47
CA LEU A 135 -22.30 8.20 -37.42
C LEU A 135 -23.72 8.11 -38.00
N ASP A 136 -24.61 9.03 -37.63
CA ASP A 136 -26.00 9.01 -38.09
C ASP A 136 -26.13 9.28 -39.60
N ALA A 137 -25.28 10.17 -40.14
CA ALA A 137 -25.23 10.42 -41.57
C ALA A 137 -24.83 9.16 -42.36
N GLU A 138 -23.79 8.44 -41.92
CA GLU A 138 -23.36 7.19 -42.56
C GLU A 138 -24.46 6.11 -42.51
N LEU A 139 -25.16 5.99 -41.38
CA LEU A 139 -26.26 5.02 -41.27
C LEU A 139 -27.48 5.42 -42.12
N THR A 140 -27.76 6.72 -42.25
CA THR A 140 -28.84 7.22 -43.11
C THR A 140 -28.56 6.90 -44.58
N GLU A 141 -27.34 7.17 -45.06
CA GLU A 141 -26.94 6.84 -46.43
C GLU A 141 -26.97 5.33 -46.69
N ALA A 142 -26.60 4.51 -45.69
CA ALA A 142 -26.75 3.06 -45.77
C ALA A 142 -28.23 2.63 -45.88
N GLU A 143 -29.12 3.19 -45.07
CA GLU A 143 -30.56 2.89 -45.14
C GLU A 143 -31.19 3.33 -46.48
N ASP A 144 -30.79 4.49 -47.01
CA ASP A 144 -31.28 5.00 -48.30
C ASP A 144 -30.79 4.14 -49.47
N ALA A 145 -29.51 3.74 -49.46
CA ALA A 145 -28.96 2.80 -50.44
C ALA A 145 -29.69 1.45 -50.38
N HIS A 146 -29.98 0.93 -49.17
CA HIS A 146 -30.78 -0.27 -49.01
C HIS A 146 -32.21 -0.09 -49.54
N GLY A 147 -32.84 1.05 -49.29
CA GLY A 147 -34.15 1.41 -49.84
C GLY A 147 -34.19 1.27 -51.37
N ARG A 148 -33.21 1.85 -52.08
CA ARG A 148 -33.10 1.77 -53.55
C ARG A 148 -32.85 0.34 -54.06
N ILE A 149 -32.10 -0.47 -53.32
CA ILE A 149 -31.84 -1.89 -53.65
C ILE A 149 -33.12 -2.73 -53.47
N SER A 150 -33.89 -2.44 -52.42
CA SER A 150 -35.09 -3.17 -52.03
C SER A 150 -36.35 -2.78 -52.83
N ASP A 151 -36.31 -1.65 -53.55
CA ASP A 151 -37.44 -1.15 -54.33
C ASP A 151 -37.81 -2.14 -55.47
N PRO A 152 -39.01 -2.74 -55.43
CA PRO A 152 -39.47 -3.65 -56.49
C PRO A 152 -39.61 -2.97 -57.85
N TRP A 153 -39.75 -1.65 -57.89
CA TRP A 153 -39.95 -0.85 -59.10
C TRP A 153 -38.65 -0.25 -59.65
N ASN A 154 -37.51 -0.53 -59.01
CA ASN A 154 -36.20 -0.13 -59.52
C ASN A 154 -35.63 -1.19 -60.48
N PHE A 155 -35.64 -0.84 -61.77
CA PHE A 155 -35.12 -1.65 -62.87
C PHE A 155 -33.68 -1.29 -63.27
N GLN A 156 -33.04 -0.35 -62.58
CA GLN A 156 -31.64 0.02 -62.83
C GLN A 156 -30.67 -1.02 -62.26
N ASP A 157 -29.43 -0.98 -62.73
CA ASP A 157 -28.36 -1.79 -62.14
C ASP A 157 -28.19 -1.45 -60.65
N ARG A 158 -28.26 -2.47 -59.79
CA ARG A 158 -28.18 -2.34 -58.34
C ARG A 158 -26.74 -2.38 -57.82
N ALA A 159 -25.76 -2.72 -58.66
CA ALA A 159 -24.35 -2.81 -58.28
C ALA A 159 -23.79 -1.50 -57.68
N PRO A 160 -24.14 -0.28 -58.19
CA PRO A 160 -23.70 0.96 -57.58
C PRO A 160 -24.23 1.18 -56.16
N ASP A 161 -25.53 0.92 -55.94
CA ASP A 161 -26.13 1.08 -54.61
C ASP A 161 -25.64 0.00 -53.63
N GLN A 162 -25.38 -1.23 -54.10
CA GLN A 162 -24.74 -2.26 -53.27
C GLN A 162 -23.33 -1.84 -52.82
N THR A 163 -22.56 -1.20 -53.70
CA THR A 163 -21.24 -0.66 -53.37
C THR A 163 -21.33 0.47 -52.35
N ARG A 164 -22.28 1.40 -52.53
CA ARG A 164 -22.55 2.50 -51.57
C ARG A 164 -22.97 1.97 -50.21
N LEU A 165 -23.92 1.04 -50.16
CA LEU A 165 -24.36 0.41 -48.92
C LEU A 165 -23.20 -0.21 -48.15
N ARG A 166 -22.34 -0.97 -48.85
CA ARG A 166 -21.14 -1.58 -48.25
C ARG A 166 -20.17 -0.53 -47.71
N HIS A 167 -19.96 0.55 -48.46
CA HIS A 167 -19.06 1.63 -48.05
C HIS A 167 -19.53 2.27 -46.75
N HIS A 168 -20.80 2.71 -46.70
CA HIS A 168 -21.36 3.40 -45.54
C HIS A 168 -21.46 2.51 -44.30
N LEU A 169 -21.83 1.23 -44.44
CA LEU A 169 -21.83 0.29 -43.31
C LEU A 169 -20.43 0.04 -42.73
N ARG A 170 -19.40 -0.07 -43.60
CA ARG A 170 -18.01 -0.21 -43.14
C ARG A 170 -17.53 1.04 -42.43
N LYS A 171 -17.81 2.21 -42.98
CA LYS A 171 -17.43 3.49 -42.38
C LYS A 171 -18.12 3.71 -41.02
N ALA A 172 -19.40 3.35 -40.90
CA ALA A 172 -20.09 3.34 -39.61
C ALA A 172 -19.42 2.38 -38.60
N GLY A 173 -19.03 1.18 -39.03
CA GLY A 173 -18.25 0.25 -38.21
C GLY A 173 -16.91 0.83 -37.73
N GLU A 174 -16.16 1.48 -38.62
CA GLU A 174 -14.89 2.14 -38.32
C GLU A 174 -15.04 3.31 -37.33
N LEU A 175 -16.10 4.12 -37.46
CA LEU A 175 -16.42 5.18 -36.51
C LEU A 175 -16.71 4.61 -35.12
N LEU A 176 -17.43 3.49 -35.05
CA LEU A 176 -17.71 2.79 -33.79
C LEU A 176 -16.44 2.20 -33.17
N ASP A 177 -15.54 1.61 -33.96
CA ASP A 177 -14.24 1.13 -33.44
C ASP A 177 -13.37 2.25 -32.88
N LYS A 178 -13.43 3.43 -33.52
CA LYS A 178 -12.63 4.59 -33.17
C LYS A 178 -13.16 5.31 -31.93
N TYR A 179 -14.47 5.46 -31.80
CA TYR A 179 -15.08 6.34 -30.80
C TYR A 179 -15.92 5.63 -29.74
N ALA A 180 -16.34 4.38 -29.93
CA ALA A 180 -17.09 3.67 -28.90
C ALA A 180 -16.18 3.39 -27.68
N PRO A 181 -16.71 3.52 -26.44
CA PRO A 181 -15.95 3.23 -25.24
C PRO A 181 -15.46 1.78 -25.23
N LYS A 182 -14.13 1.58 -25.19
CA LYS A 182 -13.54 0.24 -25.02
C LYS A 182 -13.78 -0.25 -23.59
N PRO A 183 -13.99 -1.56 -23.37
CA PRO A 183 -14.15 -2.11 -22.02
C PRO A 183 -12.97 -1.70 -21.13
N THR A 184 -13.25 -1.07 -20.01
CA THR A 184 -12.24 -0.68 -19.00
C THR A 184 -11.85 -1.83 -18.08
N HIS A 185 -12.44 -3.01 -18.25
CA HIS A 185 -12.09 -4.17 -17.43
C HIS A 185 -10.75 -4.74 -17.92
N ARG A 186 -9.68 -4.40 -17.20
CA ARG A 186 -8.47 -5.22 -17.22
C ARG A 186 -8.87 -6.62 -16.75
N PRO A 187 -8.54 -7.69 -17.49
CA PRO A 187 -8.68 -9.03 -16.96
C PRO A 187 -7.94 -9.10 -15.62
N LEU A 188 -8.58 -9.71 -14.62
CA LEU A 188 -7.97 -9.91 -13.30
C LEU A 188 -6.86 -10.93 -13.47
N ASP A 189 -5.62 -10.45 -13.62
CA ASP A 189 -4.46 -11.32 -13.56
C ASP A 189 -4.23 -11.72 -12.10
N PRO A 190 -4.47 -12.98 -11.70
CA PRO A 190 -4.24 -13.43 -10.32
C PRO A 190 -2.78 -13.25 -9.90
N HIS A 191 -1.87 -13.17 -10.87
CA HIS A 191 -0.45 -12.90 -10.70
C HIS A 191 -0.06 -11.46 -10.98
N LYS A 192 -1.00 -10.50 -11.04
CA LYS A 192 -0.74 -9.04 -11.04
C LYS A 192 -1.91 -8.27 -10.41
N LEU A 193 -2.26 -8.62 -9.17
CA LEU A 193 -3.28 -7.91 -8.41
C LEU A 193 -2.85 -6.44 -8.15
N PRO A 194 -3.78 -5.46 -8.16
CA PRO A 194 -3.48 -4.06 -7.87
C PRO A 194 -2.91 -3.82 -6.46
N SER A 195 -3.31 -4.64 -5.50
CA SER A 195 -2.80 -4.67 -4.13
C SER A 195 -1.93 -5.91 -3.94
N ARG A 196 -0.61 -5.76 -4.12
CA ARG A 196 0.37 -6.80 -3.82
C ARG A 196 1.25 -6.36 -2.66
N PRO A 197 1.61 -7.28 -1.74
CA PRO A 197 2.74 -7.03 -0.85
C PRO A 197 3.95 -6.65 -1.70
N ALA A 198 4.72 -5.66 -1.25
CA ALA A 198 5.94 -5.28 -1.95
C ALA A 198 6.89 -6.48 -2.03
N GLU A 199 7.31 -6.83 -3.26
CA GLU A 199 8.29 -7.90 -3.45
C GLU A 199 9.59 -7.51 -2.73
N PRO A 200 10.18 -8.43 -1.95
CA PRO A 200 11.39 -8.15 -1.20
C PRO A 200 12.52 -7.82 -2.17
N ARG A 201 13.08 -6.61 -2.04
CA ARG A 201 14.26 -6.20 -2.79
C ARG A 201 15.50 -6.58 -2.01
N TRP A 202 16.00 -7.78 -2.26
CA TRP A 202 17.24 -8.26 -1.66
C TRP A 202 18.42 -7.40 -2.11
N LYS A 203 18.99 -6.66 -1.15
CA LYS A 203 20.28 -5.99 -1.28
C LYS A 203 21.18 -6.52 -0.18
N ALA A 204 22.35 -6.99 -0.55
CA ALA A 204 23.34 -7.41 0.43
C ALA A 204 23.78 -6.18 1.26
N PRO A 205 23.83 -6.29 2.60
CA PRO A 205 24.32 -5.21 3.44
C PRO A 205 25.81 -4.97 3.18
N GLN A 206 26.23 -3.70 3.21
CA GLN A 206 27.64 -3.35 3.05
C GLN A 206 28.44 -3.69 4.33
N THR A 207 29.40 -4.61 4.22
CA THR A 207 30.24 -5.08 5.34
C THR A 207 31.68 -4.56 5.28
N SER A 208 32.03 -3.75 4.29
CA SER A 208 33.36 -3.17 4.16
C SER A 208 33.42 -1.79 4.84
N THR A 209 34.40 -1.57 5.71
CA THR A 209 34.71 -0.27 6.35
C THR A 209 35.03 0.82 5.33
N ARG A 210 35.40 0.42 4.11
CA ARG A 210 35.56 1.27 2.94
C ARG A 210 34.27 1.15 2.12
N ILE A 211 33.61 2.28 1.87
CA ILE A 211 32.34 2.44 1.14
C ILE A 211 31.11 2.47 2.07
N LEU A 212 30.75 3.65 2.56
CA LEU A 212 29.35 4.10 2.68
C LEU A 212 29.16 5.35 1.80
N PRO A 213 28.95 5.23 0.49
CA PRO A 213 28.22 6.29 -0.22
C PRO A 213 27.39 5.77 -1.39
N THR A 214 26.06 5.87 -1.31
CA THR A 214 25.23 6.19 -2.51
C THR A 214 23.78 6.58 -2.23
N TYR A 215 23.23 6.38 -1.01
CA TYR A 215 21.83 6.74 -0.73
C TYR A 215 21.64 8.14 -0.13
N ALA A 216 22.71 8.82 0.29
CA ALA A 216 22.70 10.26 0.55
C ALA A 216 22.84 10.99 -0.80
N ARG A 217 21.74 11.56 -1.31
CA ARG A 217 21.79 12.36 -2.55
C ARG A 217 22.73 13.56 -2.38
N PRO A 218 23.42 14.01 -3.46
CA PRO A 218 24.10 15.30 -3.48
C PRO A 218 23.10 16.40 -3.13
N GLY A 219 23.38 17.20 -2.09
CA GLY A 219 22.50 18.26 -1.59
C GLY A 219 21.64 17.91 -0.36
N SER A 220 21.79 16.70 0.19
CA SER A 220 21.20 16.37 1.48
C SER A 220 22.05 16.97 2.63
N PRO A 221 21.44 17.55 3.70
CA PRO A 221 22.18 18.17 4.82
C PRO A 221 23.16 17.23 5.52
N TRP A 222 23.00 15.94 5.29
CA TRP A 222 23.85 14.83 5.72
C TRP A 222 25.32 14.95 5.32
N LEU A 223 25.67 15.64 4.22
CA LEU A 223 27.07 15.76 3.75
C LEU A 223 27.74 17.09 4.11
N ALA A 224 26.98 18.15 4.38
CA ALA A 224 27.55 19.49 4.61
C ALA A 224 28.34 19.61 5.93
N ALA A 225 28.24 18.62 6.81
CA ALA A 225 29.00 18.53 8.06
C ALA A 225 30.22 17.59 8.00
N GLN A 226 30.54 17.01 6.84
CA GLN A 226 31.61 16.01 6.69
C GLN A 226 32.75 16.42 5.73
N ASP A 227 32.76 17.66 5.22
CA ASP A 227 33.83 18.17 4.33
C ASP A 227 35.21 18.31 5.02
N GLU A 228 35.33 17.95 6.30
CA GLU A 228 36.61 17.86 7.04
C GLU A 228 36.92 16.45 7.56
N LEU A 229 36.65 15.40 6.77
CA LEU A 229 37.26 14.09 7.07
C LEU A 229 38.75 14.11 6.70
N ASP A 230 39.58 14.30 7.72
CA ASP A 230 41.03 14.17 7.69
C ASP A 230 41.46 12.82 7.04
N PRO A 231 42.25 12.83 5.95
CA PRO A 231 42.78 11.62 5.31
C PRO A 231 43.57 10.68 6.24
N ALA A 232 43.95 11.11 7.44
CA ALA A 232 44.65 10.31 8.44
C ALA A 232 43.80 9.19 9.09
N TYR A 233 42.48 9.14 8.86
CA TYR A 233 41.59 8.13 9.48
C TYR A 233 41.64 6.71 8.88
N VAL A 234 42.63 6.40 8.04
CA VAL A 234 42.79 5.07 7.41
C VAL A 234 44.17 4.49 7.70
N THR A 235 44.28 3.71 8.78
CA THR A 235 45.25 2.60 9.06
C THR A 235 45.04 2.21 10.55
N HIS A 236 44.88 0.96 11.00
CA HIS A 236 45.69 -0.23 10.82
C HIS A 236 44.87 -1.51 11.13
N VAL A 237 45.03 -2.55 10.31
CA VAL A 237 45.06 -3.94 10.81
C VAL A 237 46.24 -4.62 10.10
N ALA A 238 47.36 -4.72 10.80
CA ALA A 238 48.44 -5.63 10.47
C ALA A 238 48.76 -6.47 11.72
N ALA A 239 49.02 -7.74 11.47
CA ALA A 239 49.26 -8.84 12.39
C ALA A 239 50.15 -8.53 13.61
N THR A 240 49.87 -9.17 14.74
CA THR A 240 50.71 -10.22 15.38
C THR A 240 50.14 -10.60 16.76
N GLY A 241 50.44 -11.82 17.20
CA GLY A 241 49.89 -12.46 18.40
C GLY A 241 50.48 -12.01 19.74
N ASP A 242 49.93 -12.63 20.79
CA ASP A 242 50.34 -12.67 22.20
C ASP A 242 50.44 -11.35 22.97
N ALA A 243 49.46 -11.12 23.85
CA ALA A 243 49.65 -11.09 25.31
C ALA A 243 48.32 -10.77 26.04
N LEU A 244 48.09 -11.47 27.15
CA LEU A 244 46.96 -11.36 28.07
C LEU A 244 47.05 -10.12 28.98
N VAL A 245 45.85 -9.70 29.42
CA VAL A 245 45.48 -8.91 30.62
C VAL A 245 45.42 -7.37 30.52
N ALA A 246 44.21 -6.89 30.83
CA ALA A 246 43.81 -5.60 31.41
C ALA A 246 43.05 -4.61 30.49
N GLN A 247 41.79 -4.38 30.88
CA GLN A 247 40.82 -3.36 30.45
C GLN A 247 40.05 -3.65 29.16
N VAL A 248 38.98 -4.43 29.31
CA VAL A 248 37.89 -4.53 28.33
C VAL A 248 37.08 -3.24 28.38
N LEU A 249 37.57 -2.20 27.71
CA LEU A 249 36.73 -1.19 27.10
C LEU A 249 36.47 -1.66 25.66
N PRO A 250 35.22 -1.63 25.16
CA PRO A 250 34.98 -1.93 23.76
C PRO A 250 35.85 -0.99 22.90
N LYS A 251 36.50 -1.53 21.87
CA LYS A 251 37.22 -0.75 20.86
C LYS A 251 36.22 0.20 20.19
N THR A 252 36.04 1.37 20.76
CA THR A 252 35.41 2.51 20.10
C THR A 252 36.39 2.98 19.05
N SER A 253 36.08 2.69 17.79
CA SER A 253 36.80 3.25 16.65
C SER A 253 36.78 4.77 16.73
N GLY A 254 37.97 5.37 16.72
CA GLY A 254 38.17 6.82 16.72
C GLY A 254 38.57 7.35 18.09
N LEU A 255 39.76 7.96 18.17
CA LEU A 255 40.10 8.93 19.22
C LEU A 255 38.91 9.90 19.36
N SER A 256 38.28 9.91 20.53
CA SER A 256 36.99 10.57 20.77
C SER A 256 37.06 12.06 20.44
N ALA A 257 36.63 12.45 19.24
CA ALA A 257 36.44 13.85 18.90
C ALA A 257 35.45 14.48 19.90
N MET A 258 35.83 15.64 20.43
CA MET A 258 34.94 16.44 21.28
C MET A 258 33.66 16.78 20.51
N PRO A 259 32.50 16.90 21.17
CA PRO A 259 31.28 17.31 20.50
C PRO A 259 31.41 18.67 19.84
N THR A 260 30.75 18.83 18.71
CA THR A 260 30.67 20.05 17.91
C THR A 260 29.31 20.72 18.08
N ALA A 261 29.16 21.95 17.57
CA ALA A 261 27.85 22.62 17.54
C ALA A 261 26.80 21.85 16.72
N ALA A 262 27.24 21.09 15.70
CA ALA A 262 26.35 20.28 14.88
C ALA A 262 25.70 19.12 15.66
N ASP A 263 26.36 18.63 16.71
CA ASP A 263 25.84 17.57 17.57
C ASP A 263 24.70 18.05 18.49
N LEU A 264 24.45 19.37 18.55
CA LEU A 264 23.35 20.01 19.29
C LEU A 264 22.33 20.71 18.39
N ALA A 265 22.68 21.02 17.14
CA ALA A 265 21.81 21.73 16.21
C ALA A 265 20.64 20.85 15.72
N PRO A 266 19.46 21.41 15.39
CA PRO A 266 18.41 20.67 14.68
C PRO A 266 18.83 20.34 13.23
N THR A 267 18.24 19.29 12.66
CA THR A 267 18.35 18.94 11.23
C THR A 267 16.97 18.68 10.65
N GLU A 268 16.85 18.45 9.34
CA GLU A 268 15.57 18.17 8.67
C GLU A 268 14.79 17.05 9.36
N ASP A 269 15.45 15.93 9.67
CA ASP A 269 14.83 14.79 10.36
C ASP A 269 14.80 14.94 11.90
N VAL A 270 15.70 15.77 12.46
CA VAL A 270 15.83 16.04 13.90
C VAL A 270 15.35 17.45 14.22
N GLN A 271 14.04 17.63 14.23
CA GLN A 271 13.39 18.87 14.65
C GLN A 271 13.25 18.89 16.18
N ILE A 272 13.53 20.03 16.80
CA ILE A 272 13.42 20.22 18.25
C ILE A 272 12.25 21.18 18.52
N THR A 273 11.02 20.66 18.43
CA THR A 273 9.79 21.43 18.66
C THR A 273 9.58 21.70 20.15
N GLN A 274 8.57 22.50 20.51
CA GLN A 274 8.26 22.78 21.91
C GLN A 274 7.85 21.50 22.65
N GLU A 275 7.07 20.63 22.03
CA GLU A 275 6.62 19.35 22.62
C GLU A 275 7.79 18.43 22.94
N ILE A 276 8.84 18.42 22.10
CA ILE A 276 10.06 17.65 22.35
C ILE A 276 10.85 18.25 23.52
N ARG A 277 10.90 19.58 23.65
CA ARG A 277 11.55 20.25 24.80
C ARG A 277 10.81 19.96 26.09
N ASP A 278 9.49 20.07 26.07
CA ASP A 278 8.63 19.81 27.23
C ASP A 278 8.78 18.35 27.68
N LEU A 279 8.77 17.41 26.74
CA LEU A 279 9.02 16.00 27.04
C LEU A 279 10.44 15.74 27.58
N ALA A 280 11.47 16.40 27.04
CA ALA A 280 12.82 16.29 27.59
C ALA A 280 12.88 16.80 29.05
N VAL A 281 12.19 17.91 29.35
CA VAL A 281 12.06 18.44 30.72
C VAL A 281 11.27 17.50 31.62
N GLU A 282 10.16 16.91 31.14
CA GLU A 282 9.37 15.90 31.87
C GLU A 282 10.23 14.67 32.23
N LEU A 283 11.14 14.28 31.33
CA LEU A 283 12.13 13.23 31.54
C LEU A 283 13.35 13.72 32.35
N ASN A 284 13.26 14.87 33.01
CA ASN A 284 14.30 15.53 33.82
C ASN A 284 15.60 15.84 33.07
N ASN A 285 15.58 15.91 31.74
CA ASN A 285 16.77 16.00 30.89
C ASN A 285 17.79 14.87 31.19
N ASP A 286 17.31 13.73 31.69
CA ASP A 286 18.13 12.60 32.09
C ASP A 286 18.33 11.67 30.89
N PRO A 287 19.58 11.40 30.44
CA PRO A 287 19.84 10.56 29.28
C PRO A 287 19.31 9.13 29.44
N VAL A 288 19.29 8.59 30.67
CA VAL A 288 18.74 7.25 30.95
C VAL A 288 17.23 7.26 30.72
N LYS A 289 16.52 8.22 31.30
CA LYS A 289 15.06 8.33 31.16
C LYS A 289 14.66 8.60 29.71
N ILE A 290 15.42 9.43 29.01
CA ILE A 290 15.23 9.71 27.58
C ILE A 290 15.36 8.42 26.76
N TYR A 291 16.46 7.67 26.93
CA TYR A 291 16.67 6.42 26.22
C TYR A 291 15.57 5.39 26.53
N GLU A 292 15.27 5.18 27.81
CA GLU A 292 14.22 4.25 28.25
C GLU A 292 12.85 4.64 27.70
N TYR A 293 12.49 5.92 27.72
CA TYR A 293 11.23 6.42 27.16
C TYR A 293 11.11 6.04 25.67
N VAL A 294 12.10 6.41 24.85
CA VAL A 294 12.04 6.16 23.40
C VAL A 294 12.00 4.66 23.13
N ARG A 295 12.87 3.88 23.79
CA ARG A 295 12.92 2.42 23.59
C ARG A 295 11.61 1.73 23.99
N ASN A 296 11.01 2.12 25.11
CA ASN A 296 9.87 1.42 25.69
C ASN A 296 8.50 1.90 25.17
N THR A 297 8.46 3.04 24.47
CA THR A 297 7.20 3.67 24.03
C THR A 297 7.03 3.66 22.52
N ILE A 298 8.11 3.63 21.74
CA ILE A 298 8.04 3.70 20.27
C ILE A 298 8.03 2.28 19.68
N ASP A 299 6.96 1.91 18.98
CA ASP A 299 6.87 0.64 18.26
C ASP A 299 7.80 0.61 17.03
N PHE A 300 8.41 -0.54 16.75
CA PHE A 300 9.34 -0.68 15.61
C PHE A 300 8.60 -1.01 14.31
N GLU A 301 8.93 -0.27 13.26
CA GLU A 301 8.48 -0.50 11.89
C GLU A 301 9.68 -0.87 10.99
N PRO A 302 9.68 -2.04 10.33
CA PRO A 302 10.84 -2.56 9.61
C PRO A 302 11.03 -1.94 8.22
N THR A 303 11.21 -0.62 8.13
CA THR A 303 11.46 0.11 6.87
C THR A 303 12.83 0.80 6.85
N TRP A 304 13.29 1.20 5.66
CA TRP A 304 14.58 1.86 5.46
C TRP A 304 14.47 3.36 5.19
N GLY A 305 15.36 4.15 5.80
CA GLY A 305 15.46 5.60 5.64
C GLY A 305 14.59 6.40 6.60
N SER A 306 14.80 7.71 6.68
CA SER A 306 13.92 8.62 7.42
C SER A 306 12.60 8.79 6.66
N ILE A 307 11.48 8.46 7.31
CA ILE A 307 10.13 8.59 6.74
C ILE A 307 9.32 9.58 7.57
N LYS A 308 9.45 9.49 8.89
CA LYS A 308 8.68 10.23 9.89
C LYS A 308 9.51 11.32 10.57
N GLY A 309 10.82 11.07 10.74
CA GLY A 309 11.68 11.92 11.54
C GLY A 309 11.22 12.00 13.01
N SER A 310 11.81 12.92 13.77
CA SER A 310 11.57 13.09 15.22
C SER A 310 10.11 13.39 15.59
N VAL A 311 9.44 14.31 14.90
CA VAL A 311 8.10 14.80 15.27
C VAL A 311 7.02 13.75 15.05
N LEU A 312 6.95 13.18 13.84
CA LEU A 312 5.88 12.24 13.53
C LEU A 312 6.07 10.90 14.27
N THR A 313 7.31 10.50 14.55
CA THR A 313 7.60 9.37 15.45
C THR A 313 7.08 9.60 16.86
N LEU A 314 7.20 10.83 17.38
CA LEU A 314 6.67 11.17 18.71
C LEU A 314 5.14 11.11 18.74
N TRP A 315 4.47 11.52 17.67
CA TRP A 315 3.02 11.54 17.58
C TRP A 315 2.43 10.14 17.36
N GLU A 316 2.96 9.39 16.41
CA GLU A 316 2.47 8.06 16.06
C GLU A 316 2.89 6.98 17.04
N LYS A 317 3.90 7.27 17.88
CA LYS A 317 4.52 6.30 18.80
C LYS A 317 5.04 5.05 18.07
N SER A 318 5.45 5.21 16.82
CA SER A 318 6.07 4.14 16.03
C SER A 318 7.02 4.71 14.99
N GLY A 319 8.05 3.94 14.63
CA GLY A 319 9.00 4.33 13.60
C GLY A 319 10.05 3.26 13.33
N ASN A 320 10.78 3.45 12.25
CA ASN A 320 11.93 2.60 11.91
C ASN A 320 13.21 3.03 12.66
N ALA A 321 14.35 2.43 12.32
CA ALA A 321 15.63 2.74 12.97
C ALA A 321 16.03 4.23 12.86
N PHE A 322 15.87 4.84 11.68
CA PHE A 322 16.19 6.25 11.43
C PHE A 322 15.23 7.16 12.20
N ASP A 323 13.95 6.88 12.12
CA ASP A 323 12.88 7.65 12.76
C ASP A 323 13.01 7.63 14.30
N THR A 324 13.24 6.45 14.87
CA THR A 324 13.44 6.26 16.32
C THR A 324 14.75 6.93 16.78
N ALA A 325 15.83 6.81 16.00
CA ALA A 325 17.08 7.52 16.27
C ALA A 325 16.90 9.05 16.17
N SER A 326 16.10 9.54 15.22
CA SER A 326 15.78 10.97 15.08
C SER A 326 15.13 11.53 16.34
N LEU A 327 14.13 10.81 16.88
CA LEU A 327 13.46 11.21 18.11
C LEU A 327 14.41 11.18 19.32
N LEU A 328 15.24 10.14 19.45
CA LEU A 328 16.23 10.05 20.52
C LEU A 328 17.23 11.21 20.46
N ILE A 329 17.77 11.51 19.27
CA ILE A 329 18.69 12.63 19.09
C ILE A 329 17.98 13.95 19.42
N ALA A 330 16.74 14.16 18.97
CA ALA A 330 16.01 15.40 19.25
C ALA A 330 15.79 15.63 20.75
N LEU A 331 15.42 14.58 21.50
CA LEU A 331 15.28 14.65 22.96
C LEU A 331 16.62 14.88 23.66
N CYS A 332 17.68 14.19 23.24
CA CYS A 332 19.03 14.44 23.77
C CYS A 332 19.47 15.89 23.52
N ARG A 333 19.32 16.41 22.30
CA ARG A 333 19.69 17.78 21.96
C ARG A 333 18.84 18.81 22.69
N ALA A 334 17.55 18.55 22.89
CA ALA A 334 16.68 19.38 23.74
C ALA A 334 17.16 19.44 25.19
N ALA A 335 17.70 18.33 25.70
CA ALA A 335 18.34 18.21 27.01
C ALA A 335 19.80 18.70 27.04
N ASN A 336 20.28 19.35 25.97
CA ASN A 336 21.67 19.80 25.81
C ASN A 336 22.71 18.67 25.91
N ILE A 337 22.34 17.48 25.45
CA ILE A 337 23.20 16.31 25.31
C ILE A 337 23.58 16.18 23.83
N PRO A 338 24.86 16.35 23.46
CA PRO A 338 25.29 16.16 22.09
C PRO A 338 25.01 14.72 21.63
N ALA A 339 24.36 14.58 20.49
CA ALA A 339 23.97 13.29 19.95
C ALA A 339 24.07 13.28 18.43
N ARG A 340 24.46 12.12 17.86
CA ARG A 340 24.66 11.95 16.41
C ARG A 340 24.26 10.57 15.94
N TYR A 341 23.94 10.46 14.66
CA TYR A 341 23.69 9.17 14.02
C TYR A 341 24.98 8.38 13.85
N VAL A 342 24.85 7.07 13.94
CA VAL A 342 25.84 6.12 13.45
C VAL A 342 25.14 5.15 12.51
N LEU A 343 25.68 5.03 11.30
CA LEU A 343 25.23 4.07 10.29
C LEU A 343 26.26 2.96 10.20
N GLY A 344 25.81 1.71 10.20
CA GLY A 344 26.69 0.57 10.02
C GLY A 344 25.92 -0.72 9.80
N THR A 345 26.65 -1.83 9.76
CA THR A 345 26.06 -3.16 9.59
C THR A 345 26.09 -3.91 10.91
N ILE A 346 24.98 -4.58 11.22
CA ILE A 346 24.78 -5.29 12.48
C ILE A 346 24.43 -6.76 12.21
N GLN A 347 24.82 -7.63 13.13
CA GLN A 347 24.44 -9.04 13.19
C GLN A 347 23.55 -9.29 14.40
N VAL A 348 22.27 -9.57 14.14
CA VAL A 348 21.27 -9.88 15.15
C VAL A 348 21.07 -11.39 15.22
N PRO A 349 21.19 -12.03 16.39
CA PRO A 349 20.89 -13.46 16.55
C PRO A 349 19.52 -13.83 15.98
N ALA A 350 19.44 -14.97 15.30
CA ALA A 350 18.26 -15.38 14.53
C ALA A 350 16.97 -15.33 15.35
N ALA A 351 16.99 -15.85 16.59
CA ALA A 351 15.83 -15.85 17.48
C ALA A 351 15.38 -14.42 17.87
N GLN A 352 16.34 -13.51 18.09
CA GLN A 352 16.03 -12.12 18.43
C GLN A 352 15.47 -11.36 17.22
N ALA A 353 16.01 -11.61 16.02
CA ALA A 353 15.51 -11.02 14.78
C ALA A 353 14.08 -11.50 14.46
N GLN A 354 13.81 -12.80 14.65
CA GLN A 354 12.47 -13.40 14.50
C GLN A 354 11.45 -12.72 15.41
N ASN A 355 11.79 -12.53 16.68
CA ASN A 355 10.94 -11.84 17.62
C ASN A 355 10.77 -10.35 17.27
N TRP A 356 11.84 -9.66 16.88
CA TRP A 356 11.84 -8.21 16.64
C TRP A 356 10.88 -7.78 15.51
N VAL A 357 10.74 -8.59 14.46
CA VAL A 357 9.97 -8.22 13.25
C VAL A 357 8.57 -8.83 13.15
N GLY A 358 8.03 -9.36 14.25
CA GLY A 358 6.66 -9.89 14.27
C GLY A 358 6.50 -11.30 14.85
N GLY A 359 7.53 -11.89 15.46
CA GLY A 359 7.42 -13.22 16.06
C GLY A 359 7.37 -14.34 15.03
N VAL A 360 8.16 -14.22 13.96
CA VAL A 360 8.11 -15.13 12.80
C VAL A 360 8.88 -16.43 13.02
N ALA A 361 8.50 -17.48 12.30
CA ALA A 361 9.02 -18.82 12.53
C ALA A 361 10.50 -19.03 12.16
N THR A 362 11.06 -18.24 11.23
CA THR A 362 12.43 -18.47 10.72
C THR A 362 13.18 -17.17 10.47
N ALA A 363 14.53 -17.25 10.50
CA ALA A 363 15.40 -16.12 10.18
C ALA A 363 15.21 -15.63 8.74
N GLN A 364 14.88 -16.54 7.82
CA GLN A 364 14.57 -16.19 6.44
C GLN A 364 13.32 -15.31 6.35
N ILE A 365 12.24 -15.65 7.06
CA ILE A 365 11.01 -14.83 7.06
C ILE A 365 11.32 -13.47 7.68
N ALA A 366 12.11 -13.44 8.76
CA ALA A 366 12.50 -12.19 9.40
C ALA A 366 13.27 -11.27 8.45
N ALA A 367 14.27 -11.82 7.74
CA ALA A 367 15.01 -11.08 6.72
C ALA A 367 14.13 -10.67 5.54
N THR A 368 13.16 -11.49 5.15
CA THR A 368 12.21 -11.16 4.07
C THR A 368 11.37 -9.95 4.44
N ILE A 369 10.88 -9.84 5.68
CA ILE A 369 10.12 -8.68 6.15
C ILE A 369 10.97 -7.41 6.08
N LEU A 370 12.20 -7.46 6.57
CA LEU A 370 13.14 -6.33 6.52
C LEU A 370 13.46 -5.92 5.05
N ALA A 371 13.72 -6.91 4.18
CA ALA A 371 13.99 -6.68 2.77
C ALA A 371 12.78 -6.09 2.01
N SER A 372 11.56 -6.49 2.37
CA SER A 372 10.31 -5.90 1.84
C SER A 372 10.14 -4.44 2.25
N GLY A 373 10.63 -4.06 3.44
CA GLY A 373 10.72 -2.66 3.86
C GLY A 373 11.91 -1.88 3.29
N GLY A 374 12.69 -2.51 2.41
CA GLY A 374 13.84 -1.89 1.74
C GLY A 374 15.14 -1.91 2.53
N VAL A 375 15.17 -2.56 3.71
CA VAL A 375 16.38 -2.68 4.53
C VAL A 375 17.35 -3.65 3.85
N PRO A 376 18.59 -3.25 3.54
CA PRO A 376 19.61 -4.17 3.04
C PRO A 376 19.90 -5.25 4.08
N THR A 377 19.60 -6.51 3.73
CA THR A 377 19.67 -7.64 4.66
C THR A 377 20.22 -8.89 3.99
N ALA A 378 20.87 -9.72 4.81
CA ALA A 378 21.26 -11.08 4.52
C ALA A 378 20.97 -11.96 5.74
N TYR A 379 20.84 -13.26 5.56
CA TYR A 379 20.57 -14.18 6.69
C TYR A 379 21.31 -15.49 6.54
N ASN A 380 21.53 -16.14 7.67
CA ASN A 380 21.91 -17.54 7.76
C ASN A 380 21.18 -18.20 8.95
N ALA A 381 21.54 -19.43 9.30
CA ALA A 381 20.88 -20.17 10.37
C ALA A 381 21.05 -19.53 11.77
N THR A 382 22.10 -18.73 11.99
CA THR A 382 22.47 -18.22 13.32
C THR A 382 22.14 -16.75 13.52
N HIS A 383 22.14 -15.93 12.47
CA HIS A 383 21.89 -14.50 12.56
C HIS A 383 21.31 -13.91 11.27
N VAL A 384 20.70 -12.73 11.42
CA VAL A 384 20.34 -11.81 10.34
C VAL A 384 21.34 -10.66 10.35
N THR A 385 21.97 -10.41 9.21
CA THR A 385 22.86 -9.28 8.97
C THR A 385 22.08 -8.19 8.28
N LEU A 386 22.12 -6.95 8.76
CA LEU A 386 21.40 -5.83 8.16
C LEU A 386 22.16 -4.52 8.30
N GLU A 387 21.99 -3.63 7.34
CA GLU A 387 22.34 -2.22 7.54
C GLU A 387 21.37 -1.61 8.56
N HIS A 388 21.91 -0.76 9.44
CA HIS A 388 21.17 -0.23 10.58
C HIS A 388 21.72 1.12 11.05
N VAL A 389 20.86 1.91 11.70
CA VAL A 389 21.24 3.19 12.29
C VAL A 389 20.96 3.17 13.78
N TRP A 390 21.92 3.66 14.55
CA TRP A 390 21.77 3.91 15.99
C TRP A 390 22.29 5.31 16.34
N VAL A 391 22.28 5.65 17.62
CA VAL A 391 22.69 6.96 18.12
C VAL A 391 23.97 6.83 18.94
N GLU A 392 24.89 7.77 18.82
CA GLU A 392 25.91 8.03 19.83
C GLU A 392 25.53 9.29 20.61
N ALA A 393 25.49 9.19 21.94
CA ALA A 393 25.23 10.32 22.83
C ALA A 393 26.44 10.60 23.72
N TYR A 394 26.80 11.88 23.88
CA TYR A 394 27.95 12.30 24.67
C TYR A 394 27.54 12.58 26.12
N VAL A 395 27.73 11.58 26.98
CA VAL A 395 27.18 11.55 28.34
C VAL A 395 28.26 11.20 29.37
N PRO A 396 28.13 11.63 30.64
CA PRO A 396 29.04 11.21 31.69
C PRO A 396 28.97 9.69 31.91
N PHE A 397 30.09 9.00 31.72
CA PHE A 397 30.13 7.53 31.81
C PHE A 397 31.22 7.00 32.75
N ALA A 398 32.13 7.85 33.22
CA ALA A 398 33.25 7.45 34.06
C ALA A 398 32.89 6.89 35.45
N HIS A 399 31.62 6.97 35.89
CA HIS A 399 31.20 6.66 37.26
C HIS A 399 30.15 5.54 37.37
N TYR A 400 30.25 4.50 36.53
CA TYR A 400 29.30 3.36 36.45
C TYR A 400 29.25 2.43 37.71
N ARG A 401 29.83 2.81 38.86
CA ARG A 401 29.92 1.97 40.07
C ARG A 401 29.59 2.71 41.37
N GLY A 402 28.36 3.20 41.50
CA GLY A 402 27.81 3.63 42.80
C GLY A 402 28.33 4.97 43.35
N ILE A 403 28.89 5.83 42.50
CA ILE A 403 29.26 7.21 42.83
C ILE A 403 28.36 8.14 42.01
N PRO A 404 27.83 9.25 42.56
CA PRO A 404 26.95 10.15 41.82
C PRO A 404 27.55 10.58 40.48
N LEU A 405 26.70 10.68 39.45
CA LEU A 405 27.06 11.17 38.12
C LEU A 405 27.62 12.60 38.22
N GLY A 406 28.95 12.73 38.25
CA GLY A 406 29.63 14.01 38.00
C GLY A 406 29.58 14.38 36.52
N GLN A 407 29.80 15.65 36.19
CA GLN A 407 29.91 16.12 34.79
C GLN A 407 31.23 15.71 34.10
N THR A 408 32.12 15.01 34.83
CA THR A 408 33.46 14.60 34.38
C THR A 408 33.45 13.23 33.71
N GLY A 409 34.37 13.00 32.77
CA GLY A 409 34.52 11.70 32.10
C GLY A 409 33.38 11.36 31.14
N LYS A 410 32.97 12.35 30.34
CA LYS A 410 32.01 12.17 29.25
C LYS A 410 32.66 11.42 28.09
N THR A 411 31.89 10.53 27.48
CA THR A 411 32.30 9.80 26.28
C THR A 411 31.09 9.54 25.41
N TRP A 412 31.33 9.21 24.14
CA TRP A 412 30.29 8.76 23.22
C TRP A 412 29.83 7.36 23.61
N ILE A 413 28.54 7.22 23.91
CA ILE A 413 27.89 5.95 24.24
C ILE A 413 26.94 5.57 23.11
N PRO A 414 27.09 4.36 22.52
CA PRO A 414 26.18 3.88 21.48
C PRO A 414 24.85 3.41 22.10
N LEU A 415 23.74 3.93 21.59
CA LEU A 415 22.38 3.69 22.03
C LEU A 415 21.52 3.36 20.82
N ASP A 416 20.91 2.17 20.82
CA ASP A 416 19.86 1.82 19.87
C ASP A 416 18.52 1.66 20.59
N PRO A 417 17.58 2.60 20.42
CA PRO A 417 16.22 2.50 20.95
C PRO A 417 15.26 1.72 20.04
N SER A 418 15.65 1.40 18.80
CA SER A 418 14.81 0.73 17.81
C SER A 418 14.81 -0.80 18.00
N PHE A 419 15.95 -1.37 18.43
CA PHE A 419 16.02 -2.77 18.81
C PHE A 419 15.29 -3.06 20.12
N LYS A 420 14.27 -3.92 20.02
CA LYS A 420 13.48 -4.37 21.17
C LYS A 420 12.94 -5.77 20.93
N GLN A 421 12.57 -6.42 22.02
CA GLN A 421 11.85 -7.69 21.99
C GLN A 421 10.41 -7.43 22.39
N TYR A 422 9.52 -8.27 21.87
CA TYR A 422 8.09 -8.20 22.09
C TYR A 422 7.59 -9.47 22.76
N THR A 423 6.62 -9.29 23.65
CA THR A 423 5.75 -10.35 24.10
C THR A 423 4.55 -10.41 23.17
N TYR A 424 4.40 -11.53 22.46
CA TYR A 424 3.28 -11.77 21.55
C TYR A 424 2.16 -12.46 22.29
N THR A 425 0.96 -11.88 22.23
CA THR A 425 -0.27 -12.49 22.71
C THR A 425 -0.98 -13.07 21.50
N GLN A 426 -1.20 -14.38 21.52
CA GLN A 426 -1.99 -15.05 20.49
C GLN A 426 -3.45 -14.65 20.66
N GLY A 427 -4.07 -14.15 19.59
CA GLY A 427 -5.50 -13.87 19.58
C GLY A 427 -6.34 -15.13 19.50
N LEU A 428 -7.65 -14.93 19.46
CA LEU A 428 -8.60 -16.01 19.25
C LEU A 428 -8.37 -16.69 17.90
N ASP A 429 -8.36 -18.02 17.91
CA ASP A 429 -8.45 -18.81 16.69
C ASP A 429 -9.90 -18.78 16.18
N VAL A 430 -10.26 -17.66 15.56
CA VAL A 430 -11.62 -17.40 15.08
C VAL A 430 -12.13 -18.54 14.19
N PRO A 431 -11.37 -19.07 13.20
CA PRO A 431 -11.80 -20.21 12.41
C PRO A 431 -12.17 -21.44 13.25
N ALA A 432 -11.37 -21.78 14.25
CA ALA A 432 -11.66 -22.92 15.14
C ALA A 432 -12.91 -22.68 15.99
N ILE A 433 -13.10 -21.46 16.50
CA ILE A 433 -14.23 -21.09 17.37
C ILE A 433 -15.56 -21.16 16.64
N VAL A 434 -15.63 -20.60 15.42
CA VAL A 434 -16.88 -20.53 14.66
C VAL A 434 -17.11 -21.77 13.78
N GLY A 435 -16.14 -22.71 13.76
CA GLY A 435 -16.17 -23.90 12.91
C GLY A 435 -16.19 -23.55 11.43
N PHE A 436 -15.41 -22.55 11.01
CA PHE A 436 -15.41 -22.08 9.62
C PHE A 436 -14.64 -23.04 8.71
N ASP A 437 -15.37 -23.75 7.85
CA ASP A 437 -14.78 -24.58 6.79
C ASP A 437 -14.72 -23.80 5.48
N VAL A 438 -13.49 -23.46 5.10
CA VAL A 438 -13.17 -22.73 3.88
C VAL A 438 -13.61 -23.46 2.63
N GLU A 439 -13.40 -24.77 2.57
CA GLU A 439 -13.66 -25.56 1.38
C GLU A 439 -15.17 -25.69 1.19
N ALA A 440 -15.92 -25.96 2.26
CA ALA A 440 -17.36 -25.98 2.24
C ALA A 440 -17.95 -24.59 1.89
N PHE A 441 -17.42 -23.51 2.47
CA PHE A 441 -17.85 -22.15 2.16
C PHE A 441 -17.67 -21.82 0.68
N LEU A 442 -16.49 -22.08 0.13
CA LEU A 442 -16.20 -21.79 -1.28
C LEU A 442 -17.08 -22.62 -2.23
N GLN A 443 -17.33 -23.89 -1.92
CA GLN A 443 -18.22 -24.73 -2.72
C GLN A 443 -19.64 -24.18 -2.77
N GLN A 444 -20.18 -23.76 -1.62
CA GLN A 444 -21.53 -23.22 -1.52
C GLN A 444 -21.65 -21.80 -2.09
N ALA A 445 -20.61 -20.97 -1.92
CA ALA A 445 -20.53 -19.63 -2.50
C ALA A 445 -20.46 -19.67 -4.04
N GLN A 446 -19.85 -20.73 -4.60
CA GLN A 446 -19.77 -20.95 -6.05
C GLN A 446 -20.98 -21.71 -6.60
N ALA A 447 -21.94 -22.12 -5.77
CA ALA A 447 -23.14 -22.82 -6.24
C ALA A 447 -23.93 -21.93 -7.21
N GLY A 448 -24.04 -22.35 -8.48
CA GLY A 448 -24.71 -21.58 -9.53
C GLY A 448 -23.83 -20.50 -10.20
N ALA A 449 -22.57 -20.36 -9.80
CA ALA A 449 -21.65 -19.41 -10.38
C ALA A 449 -21.13 -19.88 -11.76
N THR A 450 -21.01 -18.93 -12.69
CA THR A 450 -20.31 -19.15 -13.96
C THR A 450 -18.91 -18.57 -13.83
N ILE A 451 -17.90 -19.43 -13.91
CA ILE A 451 -16.49 -19.04 -13.83
C ILE A 451 -15.90 -19.17 -15.23
N ASP A 452 -15.44 -18.06 -15.80
CA ASP A 452 -14.73 -18.05 -17.07
C ASP A 452 -13.23 -18.33 -16.83
N PRO A 453 -12.72 -19.49 -17.27
CA PRO A 453 -11.32 -19.87 -17.07
C PRO A 453 -10.34 -19.05 -17.91
N ALA A 454 -10.78 -18.37 -18.97
CA ALA A 454 -9.92 -17.54 -19.83
C ALA A 454 -9.72 -16.13 -19.26
N THR A 455 -10.73 -15.58 -18.59
CA THR A 455 -10.69 -14.21 -18.03
C THR A 455 -10.55 -14.18 -16.51
N GLY A 456 -10.72 -15.31 -15.82
CA GLY A 456 -10.73 -15.39 -14.36
C GLY A 456 -11.93 -14.70 -13.72
N SER A 457 -12.97 -14.37 -14.51
CA SER A 457 -14.17 -13.71 -14.03
C SER A 457 -15.20 -14.72 -13.51
N ALA A 458 -15.92 -14.35 -12.45
CA ALA A 458 -17.03 -15.13 -11.90
C ALA A 458 -18.29 -14.27 -11.89
N THR A 459 -19.39 -14.82 -12.38
CA THR A 459 -20.73 -14.22 -12.32
C THR A 459 -21.70 -15.18 -11.62
N ASN A 460 -22.80 -14.65 -11.09
CA ASN A 460 -23.82 -15.44 -10.38
C ASN A 460 -23.30 -16.19 -9.14
N LEU A 461 -22.38 -15.59 -8.39
CA LEU A 461 -22.04 -16.12 -7.06
C LEU A 461 -23.28 -16.16 -6.18
N ASN A 462 -23.35 -17.15 -5.29
CA ASN A 462 -24.47 -17.32 -4.37
C ASN A 462 -24.40 -16.28 -3.25
N GLN A 463 -24.82 -15.05 -3.57
CA GLN A 463 -24.75 -13.91 -2.67
C GLN A 463 -25.60 -14.12 -1.41
N ALA A 464 -26.78 -14.73 -1.55
CA ALA A 464 -27.66 -15.02 -0.43
C ALA A 464 -27.01 -15.98 0.58
N PHE A 465 -26.33 -17.02 0.10
CA PHE A 465 -25.56 -17.91 0.97
C PHE A 465 -24.44 -17.15 1.69
N ILE A 466 -23.65 -16.36 0.96
CA ILE A 466 -22.55 -15.57 1.54
C ILE A 466 -23.06 -14.65 2.66
N GLU A 467 -24.17 -13.94 2.42
CA GLU A 467 -24.81 -13.05 3.42
C GLU A 467 -25.35 -13.83 4.62
N SER A 468 -25.98 -14.99 4.40
CA SER A 468 -26.50 -15.82 5.50
C SER A 468 -25.39 -16.41 6.37
N GLU A 469 -24.31 -16.89 5.74
CA GLU A 469 -23.21 -17.56 6.44
C GLU A 469 -22.35 -16.54 7.18
N THR A 470 -22.10 -15.36 6.60
CA THR A 470 -21.45 -14.26 7.32
C THR A 470 -22.25 -13.79 8.54
N THR A 471 -23.59 -13.76 8.46
CA THR A 471 -24.46 -13.45 9.60
C THR A 471 -24.36 -14.51 10.69
N ARG A 472 -24.38 -15.80 10.33
CA ARG A 472 -24.23 -16.93 11.26
C ARG A 472 -22.89 -16.88 12.00
N LEU A 473 -21.80 -16.69 11.27
CA LEU A 473 -20.45 -16.62 11.84
C LEU A 473 -20.31 -15.43 12.81
N ARG A 474 -20.94 -14.28 12.49
CA ARG A 474 -20.98 -13.10 13.37
C ARG A 474 -21.67 -13.43 14.70
N GLN A 475 -22.84 -14.05 14.66
CA GLN A 475 -23.60 -14.40 15.86
C GLN A 475 -22.85 -15.41 16.74
N LEU A 476 -22.19 -16.40 16.15
CA LEU A 476 -21.40 -17.38 16.90
C LEU A 476 -20.21 -16.72 17.59
N LEU A 477 -19.49 -15.86 16.88
CA LEU A 477 -18.33 -15.18 17.46
C LEU A 477 -18.76 -14.22 18.57
N GLN A 478 -19.83 -13.46 18.36
CA GLN A 478 -20.40 -12.57 19.36
C GLN A 478 -20.81 -13.33 20.62
N THR A 479 -21.57 -14.42 20.46
CA THR A 479 -21.99 -15.26 21.59
C THR A 479 -20.77 -15.81 22.33
N HIS A 480 -19.77 -16.32 21.62
CA HIS A 480 -18.57 -16.88 22.24
C HIS A 480 -17.79 -15.85 23.07
N VAL A 481 -17.64 -14.63 22.56
CA VAL A 481 -16.97 -13.54 23.25
C VAL A 481 -17.77 -13.13 24.50
N GLU A 482 -19.09 -12.95 24.38
CA GLU A 482 -19.96 -12.55 25.49
C GLU A 482 -20.00 -13.59 26.61
N THR A 483 -19.99 -14.89 26.28
CA THR A 483 -20.12 -15.97 27.28
C THR A 483 -18.80 -16.37 27.91
N THR A 484 -17.71 -16.35 27.13
CA THR A 484 -16.43 -16.96 27.53
C THR A 484 -15.42 -15.91 27.99
N LEU A 485 -15.55 -14.67 27.52
CA LEU A 485 -14.57 -13.61 27.69
C LEU A 485 -15.23 -12.24 28.03
N PRO A 486 -16.03 -12.15 29.11
CA PRO A 486 -16.79 -10.94 29.43
C PRO A 486 -15.92 -9.70 29.74
N ASN A 487 -14.62 -9.88 30.02
CA ASN A 487 -13.67 -8.82 30.32
C ASN A 487 -12.45 -8.81 29.37
N ALA A 488 -12.53 -9.45 28.21
CA ALA A 488 -11.39 -9.47 27.27
C ALA A 488 -11.13 -8.09 26.67
N SER A 489 -9.85 -7.74 26.59
CA SER A 489 -9.38 -6.59 25.83
C SER A 489 -9.34 -6.90 24.32
N ILE A 490 -9.25 -5.88 23.48
CA ILE A 490 -9.10 -6.05 22.01
C ILE A 490 -7.88 -6.93 21.69
N ALA A 491 -6.79 -6.76 22.44
CA ALA A 491 -5.57 -7.55 22.25
C ALA A 491 -5.75 -9.04 22.58
N ASP A 492 -6.67 -9.40 23.48
CA ASP A 492 -6.98 -10.80 23.79
C ASP A 492 -7.79 -11.46 22.66
N ILE A 493 -8.55 -10.65 21.91
CA ILE A 493 -9.39 -11.11 20.79
C ILE A 493 -8.59 -11.19 19.49
N THR A 494 -7.93 -10.10 19.10
CA THR A 494 -7.20 -10.00 17.82
C THR A 494 -5.78 -10.53 17.89
N GLY A 495 -5.30 -10.77 19.11
CA GLY A 495 -3.88 -10.91 19.38
C GLY A 495 -3.20 -9.54 19.34
N GLY A 496 -1.92 -9.55 19.65
CA GLY A 496 -1.13 -8.33 19.64
C GLY A 496 0.31 -8.58 20.04
N ARG A 497 1.05 -7.50 20.14
CA ARG A 497 2.41 -7.50 20.67
C ARG A 497 2.56 -6.35 21.64
N THR A 498 3.35 -6.56 22.68
CA THR A 498 3.72 -5.51 23.63
C THR A 498 5.24 -5.47 23.74
N ILE A 499 5.81 -4.26 23.79
CA ILE A 499 7.26 -4.09 23.96
C ILE A 499 7.65 -4.63 25.34
N THR A 500 8.64 -5.54 25.38
CA THR A 500 9.27 -5.93 26.63
C THR A 500 10.08 -4.74 27.16
N LYS A 501 9.45 -3.98 28.07
CA LYS A 501 10.01 -2.77 28.66
C LYS A 501 11.25 -3.10 29.48
N ILE A 502 12.24 -2.22 29.42
CA ILE A 502 13.42 -2.28 30.29
C ILE A 502 13.46 -1.04 31.18
N SER A 503 13.86 -1.21 32.43
CA SER A 503 14.29 -0.09 33.26
C SER A 503 15.64 -0.48 33.83
N LEU A 504 16.68 0.06 33.23
CA LEU A 504 18.07 -0.23 33.55
C LEU A 504 18.54 0.65 34.71
N GLY A 505 18.01 1.87 34.83
CA GLY A 505 18.49 2.87 35.78
C GLY A 505 19.89 3.42 35.43
N LEU A 506 20.45 2.98 34.31
CA LEU A 506 21.74 3.37 33.74
C LEU A 506 21.72 3.13 32.23
N LEU A 507 22.60 3.79 31.48
CA LEU A 507 22.72 3.56 30.05
C LEU A 507 23.47 2.24 29.77
N PRO A 508 23.10 1.51 28.70
CA PRO A 508 23.83 0.30 28.31
C PRO A 508 25.27 0.62 27.94
N THR A 509 26.20 -0.29 28.27
CA THR A 509 27.63 -0.15 28.00
C THR A 509 28.02 -0.48 26.55
N SER A 510 27.11 -1.13 25.81
CA SER A 510 27.30 -1.57 24.43
C SER A 510 25.95 -1.81 23.76
N LEU A 511 25.96 -1.92 22.42
CA LEU A 511 24.79 -2.35 21.65
C LEU A 511 24.38 -3.78 22.05
N PRO A 512 23.09 -4.13 21.92
CA PRO A 512 22.55 -5.45 22.27
C PRO A 512 22.88 -6.54 21.23
N TYR A 513 23.53 -6.16 20.14
CA TYR A 513 23.95 -7.00 19.02
C TYR A 513 25.38 -6.64 18.58
N ARG A 514 25.93 -7.42 17.66
CA ARG A 514 27.28 -7.19 17.14
C ARG A 514 27.25 -6.24 15.95
N ALA A 515 27.96 -5.12 16.01
CA ALA A 515 28.30 -4.32 14.83
C ALA A 515 29.50 -4.96 14.10
N VAL A 516 29.51 -4.94 12.76
CA VAL A 516 30.48 -5.67 11.91
C VAL A 516 31.23 -4.75 10.96
#